data_AF-A0A4Q2VCN0-F1
#
_entry.id   AF-A0A4Q2VCN0-F1
#
_cell.length_a   1.000
_cell.length_b   1.000
_cell.length_c   1.000
_cell.angle_alpha   90.00
_cell.angle_beta   90.00
_cell.angle_gamma   90.00
#
_symmetry.space_group_name_H-M   'P 1'
#
loop_
_entity.id
_entity.type
_entity.pdbx_description
1 polymer ?
#
loop_
_entity_poly.entity_id
_entity_poly.type
_entity_poly.pdbx_seq_one_letter_code
_entity_poly.pdbx_strand_id
1 'polypeptide(L)'
;MASLRSTSDPNIEKQSIANKASSCLQAFADLEKLQTQAEAGGSPCKDSRQDKNDGISLNAVKNELDRFRDWCSHNGATKEGPGSLDDGLQLAANTHQQVSDLLDNLEELLYEAKDILDRELSHLGESDDDDCARTHFKGLENESELSQIRYCIVSNVDNLQRLNQSIEWGIAKTRLTMPGP
;
A
#
# COMPACT_ATOMS: atom_id res chain seq x y z
N MET A 1 -3.88 41.09 34.10
CA MET A 1 -3.51 39.68 34.32
C MET A 1 -3.89 38.91 33.07
N ALA A 2 -2.90 38.54 32.25
CA ALA A 2 -3.11 37.89 30.96
C ALA A 2 -3.47 36.42 31.17
N SER A 3 -4.65 36.03 30.72
CA SER A 3 -5.10 34.64 30.68
C SER A 3 -4.55 34.01 29.40
N LEU A 4 -3.51 33.19 29.53
CA LEU A 4 -3.00 32.37 28.44
C LEU A 4 -4.01 31.26 28.17
N ARG A 5 -4.82 31.45 27.13
CA ARG A 5 -5.58 30.36 26.52
C ARG A 5 -4.55 29.41 25.90
N SER A 6 -4.29 28.31 26.61
CA SER A 6 -3.71 27.11 26.04
C SER A 6 -4.72 26.59 25.01
N THR A 7 -4.57 27.02 23.76
CA THR A 7 -5.25 26.40 22.64
C THR A 7 -4.58 25.06 22.44
N SER A 8 -5.21 24.01 22.93
CA SER A 8 -4.91 22.64 22.53
C SER A 8 -4.81 22.61 21.01
N ASP A 9 -3.63 22.37 20.48
CA ASP A 9 -3.45 21.99 19.08
C ASP A 9 -4.34 20.77 18.85
N PRO A 10 -5.34 20.82 17.95
CA PRO A 10 -5.91 19.61 17.41
C PRO A 10 -4.86 19.06 16.44
N ASN A 11 -3.78 18.50 16.98
CA ASN A 11 -2.96 17.52 16.29
C ASN A 11 -3.77 16.23 16.19
N ILE A 12 -4.94 16.32 15.53
CA ILE A 12 -5.41 15.22 14.70
C ILE A 12 -4.35 15.21 13.63
N GLU A 13 -3.37 14.31 13.76
CA GLU A 13 -2.43 14.00 12.69
C GLU A 13 -3.26 13.60 11.47
N LYS A 14 -3.72 14.59 10.68
CA LYS A 14 -3.93 14.38 9.26
C LYS A 14 -2.53 14.10 8.75
N GLN A 15 -2.12 12.84 8.83
CA GLN A 15 -0.89 12.38 8.19
C GLN A 15 -0.90 12.96 6.78
N SER A 16 0.15 13.69 6.45
CA SER A 16 0.34 14.24 5.11
C SER A 16 0.21 13.11 4.09
N ILE A 17 -0.29 13.44 2.89
CA ILE A 17 -0.25 12.52 1.75
C ILE A 17 1.18 11.98 1.58
N ALA A 18 2.20 12.81 1.83
CA ALA A 18 3.60 12.40 1.85
C ALA A 18 3.91 11.25 2.82
N ASN A 19 3.43 11.32 4.06
CA ASN A 19 3.65 10.28 5.05
C ASN A 19 2.90 9.00 4.67
N LYS A 20 1.65 9.11 4.24
CA LYS A 20 0.84 7.96 3.81
C LYS A 20 1.43 7.26 2.59
N ALA A 21 1.84 8.03 1.58
CA ALA A 21 2.49 7.50 0.37
C ALA A 21 3.82 6.83 0.70
N SER A 22 4.61 7.42 1.60
CA SER A 22 5.88 6.83 2.06
C SER A 22 5.65 5.54 2.85
N SER A 23 4.61 5.48 3.69
CA SER A 23 4.24 4.27 4.42
C SER A 23 3.82 3.14 3.49
N CYS A 24 2.99 3.44 2.48
CA CYS A 24 2.63 2.48 1.44
C CYS A 24 3.86 1.93 0.71
N LEU A 25 4.81 2.79 0.32
CA LEU A 25 6.06 2.36 -0.32
C LEU A 25 6.90 1.44 0.59
N GLN A 26 6.94 1.73 1.89
CA GLN A 26 7.64 0.88 2.86
C GLN A 26 6.94 -0.47 3.04
N ALA A 27 5.61 -0.50 3.11
CA ALA A 27 4.83 -1.73 3.22
C ALA A 27 5.04 -2.64 1.99
N PHE A 28 5.06 -2.06 0.78
CA PHE A 28 5.46 -2.79 -0.43
C PHE A 28 6.88 -3.36 -0.35
N ALA A 29 7.85 -2.57 0.11
CA ALA A 29 9.24 -3.05 0.23
C ALA A 29 9.38 -4.18 1.27
N ASP A 30 8.59 -4.17 2.33
CA ASP A 30 8.54 -5.25 3.31
C ASP A 30 7.96 -6.54 2.72
N LEU A 31 6.89 -6.43 1.93
CA LEU A 31 6.32 -7.56 1.19
C LEU A 31 7.34 -8.19 0.23
N GLU A 32 8.10 -7.37 -0.51
CA GLU A 32 9.17 -7.87 -1.38
C GLU A 32 10.27 -8.63 -0.62
N LYS A 33 10.63 -8.17 0.58
CA LYS A 33 11.63 -8.84 1.43
C LYS A 33 11.15 -10.18 1.96
N LEU A 34 9.93 -10.24 2.49
CA LEU A 34 9.34 -11.50 2.98
C LEU A 34 9.31 -12.56 1.88
N GLN A 35 8.95 -12.15 0.67
CA GLN A 35 8.96 -13.06 -0.46
C GLN A 35 10.36 -13.55 -0.82
N THR A 36 11.36 -12.67 -0.83
CA THR A 36 12.76 -13.08 -1.11
C THR A 36 13.25 -14.12 -0.09
N GLN A 37 12.80 -14.03 1.15
CA GLN A 37 13.11 -15.02 2.20
C GLN A 37 12.40 -16.36 1.96
N ALA A 38 11.14 -16.34 1.51
CA ALA A 38 10.39 -17.53 1.12
C ALA A 38 11.09 -18.34 0.01
N GLU A 39 11.61 -17.64 -1.01
CA GLU A 39 12.29 -18.26 -2.16
C GLU A 39 13.68 -18.81 -1.78
N ALA A 40 14.38 -18.19 -0.82
CA ALA A 40 15.71 -18.62 -0.37
C ALA A 40 15.68 -19.81 0.60
N GLY A 41 14.57 -20.03 1.31
CA GLY A 41 14.38 -21.11 2.29
C GLY A 41 13.83 -22.43 1.72
N GLY A 42 13.50 -22.49 0.43
CA GLY A 42 12.92 -23.67 -0.23
C GLY A 42 13.88 -24.87 -0.28
N SER A 43 13.68 -25.84 0.61
CA SER A 43 14.36 -27.15 0.57
C SER A 43 14.05 -27.89 -0.75
N PRO A 44 15.04 -28.49 -1.43
CA PRO A 44 14.84 -29.18 -2.71
C PRO A 44 14.31 -30.61 -2.49
N CYS A 45 13.19 -30.77 -1.80
CA CYS A 45 12.49 -32.05 -1.78
C CYS A 45 11.54 -32.11 -2.98
N LYS A 46 12.08 -32.66 -4.07
CA LYS A 46 11.34 -33.12 -5.24
C LYS A 46 10.29 -34.16 -4.85
N ASP A 47 9.28 -34.26 -5.72
CA ASP A 47 8.25 -35.28 -5.77
C ASP A 47 6.99 -35.03 -4.93
N SER A 48 6.18 -34.06 -5.37
CA SER A 48 4.75 -34.27 -5.59
C SER A 48 4.20 -33.19 -6.51
N ARG A 49 3.82 -33.62 -7.72
CA ARG A 49 2.95 -32.93 -8.70
C ARG A 49 2.83 -31.42 -8.50
N GLN A 50 3.73 -30.67 -9.14
CA GLN A 50 3.47 -29.29 -9.56
C GLN A 50 2.25 -29.31 -10.48
N ASP A 51 1.06 -29.26 -9.88
CA ASP A 51 -0.10 -28.79 -10.58
C ASP A 51 0.16 -27.33 -10.93
N LYS A 52 -0.15 -26.97 -12.15
CA LYS A 52 0.18 -25.70 -12.80
C LYS A 52 -0.79 -24.61 -12.35
N ASN A 53 -0.91 -24.43 -11.03
CA ASN A 53 -1.33 -23.17 -10.44
C ASN A 53 -0.05 -22.44 -10.07
N ASP A 54 0.77 -22.04 -11.04
CA ASP A 54 0.80 -20.63 -11.43
C ASP A 54 0.42 -19.71 -10.27
N GLY A 55 1.38 -19.57 -9.35
CA GLY A 55 1.91 -18.27 -8.98
C GLY A 55 0.87 -17.17 -9.07
N ILE A 56 0.01 -17.08 -8.06
CA ILE A 56 -0.88 -15.94 -7.83
C ILE A 56 0.05 -14.71 -7.86
N SER A 57 0.02 -14.02 -9.00
CA SER A 57 1.25 -13.54 -9.62
C SER A 57 1.88 -12.43 -8.78
N LEU A 58 2.94 -12.75 -8.05
CA LEU A 58 3.70 -11.73 -7.33
C LEU A 58 4.31 -10.70 -8.29
N ASN A 59 4.55 -11.12 -9.53
CA ASN A 59 4.88 -10.21 -10.61
C ASN A 59 3.81 -9.12 -10.78
N ALA A 60 2.53 -9.41 -10.51
CA ALA A 60 1.50 -8.40 -10.49
C ALA A 60 1.55 -7.49 -9.25
N VAL A 61 1.87 -7.98 -8.05
CA VAL A 61 2.09 -7.10 -6.88
C VAL A 61 3.29 -6.16 -7.14
N LYS A 62 4.36 -6.67 -7.75
CA LYS A 62 5.51 -5.87 -8.23
C LYS A 62 5.10 -4.86 -9.29
N ASN A 63 4.29 -5.27 -10.27
CA ASN A 63 3.75 -4.34 -11.26
C ASN A 63 2.93 -3.23 -10.59
N GLU A 64 2.11 -3.55 -9.58
CA GLU A 64 1.35 -2.54 -8.84
C GLU A 64 2.24 -1.61 -8.00
N LEU A 65 3.33 -2.12 -7.43
CA LEU A 65 4.35 -1.28 -6.77
C LEU A 65 4.98 -0.30 -7.76
N ASP A 66 5.38 -0.75 -8.94
CA ASP A 66 5.98 0.12 -9.96
C ASP A 66 4.96 1.18 -10.43
N ARG A 67 3.71 0.77 -10.68
CA ARG A 67 2.61 1.69 -11.05
C ARG A 67 2.32 2.71 -9.95
N PHE A 68 2.39 2.31 -8.68
CA PHE A 68 2.22 3.21 -7.54
C PHE A 68 3.41 4.16 -7.38
N ARG A 69 4.64 3.67 -7.58
CA ARG A 69 5.87 4.48 -7.57
C ARG A 69 5.87 5.54 -8.68
N ASP A 70 5.41 5.17 -9.87
CA ASP A 70 5.23 6.08 -10.99
C ASP A 70 4.19 7.16 -10.65
N TRP A 71 3.06 6.76 -10.07
CA TRP A 71 2.04 7.70 -9.61
C TRP A 71 2.59 8.68 -8.54
N CYS A 72 3.34 8.17 -7.56
CA CYS A 72 3.99 8.98 -6.54
C CYS A 72 4.97 9.98 -7.14
N SER A 73 5.79 9.53 -8.09
CA SER A 73 6.79 10.36 -8.76
C SER A 73 6.16 11.44 -9.63
N HIS A 74 5.10 11.08 -10.37
CA HIS A 74 4.35 11.98 -11.24
C HIS A 74 3.68 13.11 -10.45
N ASN A 75 3.04 12.77 -9.33
CA ASN A 75 2.28 13.74 -8.54
C ASN A 75 3.12 14.42 -7.43
N GLY A 76 4.37 14.00 -7.21
CA GLY A 76 5.16 14.46 -6.07
C GLY A 76 4.54 14.04 -4.73
N ALA A 77 3.89 12.88 -4.70
CA ALA A 77 3.09 12.42 -3.56
C ALA A 77 3.92 12.13 -2.31
N THR A 78 5.23 11.88 -2.44
CA THR A 78 6.15 11.63 -1.32
C THR A 78 6.93 12.87 -0.87
N LYS A 79 6.74 14.02 -1.54
CA LYS A 79 7.40 15.27 -1.17
C LYS A 79 6.59 15.97 -0.09
N GLU A 80 7.27 16.68 0.80
CA GLU A 80 6.64 17.58 1.77
C GLU A 80 6.91 19.05 1.40
N GLY A 81 6.01 19.94 1.84
CA GLY A 81 6.20 21.38 1.70
C GLY A 81 5.79 21.95 0.32
N PRO A 82 6.26 23.16 -0.03
CA PRO A 82 5.83 23.85 -1.25
C PRO A 82 6.10 23.02 -2.53
N GLY A 83 5.08 22.86 -3.37
CA GLY A 83 5.16 22.03 -4.57
C GLY A 83 5.01 20.52 -4.34
N SER A 84 4.67 20.09 -3.11
CA SER A 84 4.16 18.75 -2.81
C SER A 84 2.73 18.57 -3.30
N LEU A 85 2.28 17.32 -3.33
CA LEU A 85 0.87 17.01 -3.59
C LEU A 85 -0.07 17.59 -2.53
N ASP A 86 0.33 17.57 -1.26
CA ASP A 86 -0.42 18.20 -0.16
C ASP A 86 -0.61 19.71 -0.38
N ASP A 87 0.47 20.42 -0.68
CA ASP A 87 0.46 21.86 -0.98
C ASP A 87 -0.38 22.16 -2.22
N GLY A 88 -0.20 21.37 -3.28
CA GLY A 88 -0.94 21.52 -4.52
C GLY A 88 -2.46 21.33 -4.38
N LEU A 89 -2.89 20.44 -3.49
CA LEU A 89 -4.31 20.14 -3.27
C LEU A 89 -4.96 20.94 -2.12
N GLN A 90 -4.28 21.94 -1.56
CA GLN A 90 -4.78 22.72 -0.43
C GLN A 90 -6.18 23.33 -0.68
N LEU A 91 -6.48 23.76 -1.91
CA LEU A 91 -7.79 24.32 -2.30
C LEU A 91 -8.74 23.30 -2.97
N ALA A 92 -8.31 22.04 -3.05
CA ALA A 92 -9.03 20.91 -3.63
C ALA A 92 -9.31 19.84 -2.57
N ALA A 93 -9.92 20.25 -1.45
CA ALA A 93 -10.15 19.41 -0.28
C ALA A 93 -10.84 18.06 -0.58
N ASN A 94 -11.76 18.00 -1.55
CA ASN A 94 -12.39 16.75 -1.96
C ASN A 94 -11.39 15.77 -2.62
N THR A 95 -10.53 16.28 -3.50
CA THR A 95 -9.48 15.47 -4.15
C THR A 95 -8.41 15.07 -3.14
N HIS A 96 -8.02 15.99 -2.26
CA HIS A 96 -7.10 15.70 -1.14
C HIS A 96 -7.61 14.55 -0.28
N GLN A 97 -8.88 14.60 0.14
CA GLN A 97 -9.49 13.56 0.96
C GLN A 97 -9.56 12.22 0.22
N GLN A 98 -9.99 12.20 -1.05
CA GLN A 98 -10.04 10.96 -1.82
C GLN A 98 -8.66 10.31 -2.01
N VAL A 99 -7.61 11.11 -2.23
CA VAL A 99 -6.24 10.61 -2.30
C VAL A 99 -5.81 10.03 -0.95
N SER A 100 -6.11 10.74 0.15
CA SER A 100 -5.82 10.26 1.50
C SER A 100 -6.51 8.92 1.79
N ASP A 101 -7.82 8.81 1.52
CA ASP A 101 -8.61 7.60 1.81
C ASP A 101 -8.11 6.41 1.00
N LEU A 102 -7.72 6.63 -0.27
CA LEU A 102 -7.13 5.58 -1.09
C LEU A 102 -5.76 5.15 -0.58
N LEU A 103 -4.93 6.06 -0.07
CA LEU A 103 -3.64 5.69 0.51
C LEU A 103 -3.81 4.91 1.82
N ASP A 104 -4.76 5.28 2.66
CA ASP A 104 -5.07 4.54 3.89
C ASP A 104 -5.57 3.13 3.58
N ASN A 105 -6.50 2.99 2.63
CA ASN A 105 -6.96 1.70 2.18
C ASN A 105 -5.85 0.85 1.54
N LEU A 106 -4.93 1.48 0.79
CA LEU A 106 -3.79 0.77 0.22
C LEU A 106 -2.88 0.23 1.31
N GLU A 107 -2.57 1.05 2.32
CA GLU A 107 -1.72 0.68 3.44
C GLU A 107 -2.32 -0.51 4.20
N GLU A 108 -3.62 -0.46 4.53
CA GLU A 108 -4.33 -1.57 5.18
C GLU A 108 -4.24 -2.88 4.39
N LEU A 109 -4.51 -2.81 3.08
CA LEU A 109 -4.43 -3.98 2.19
C LEU A 109 -3.01 -4.58 2.13
N LEU A 110 -1.98 -3.73 2.14
CA LEU A 110 -0.58 -4.19 2.11
C LEU A 110 -0.18 -4.85 3.43
N TYR A 111 -0.64 -4.32 4.57
CA TYR A 111 -0.42 -4.95 5.86
C TYR A 111 -1.15 -6.28 5.99
N GLU A 112 -2.38 -6.38 5.47
CA GLU A 112 -3.14 -7.62 5.46
C GLU A 112 -2.43 -8.70 4.63
N ALA A 113 -1.97 -8.35 3.43
CA ALA A 113 -1.14 -9.24 2.61
C ALA A 113 0.13 -9.69 3.35
N LYS A 114 0.76 -8.78 4.10
CA LYS A 114 1.98 -9.05 4.86
C LYS A 114 1.73 -10.04 5.99
N ASP A 115 0.66 -9.85 6.76
CA ASP A 115 0.29 -10.74 7.87
C ASP A 115 0.01 -12.17 7.39
N ILE A 116 -0.71 -12.31 6.27
CA ILE A 116 -0.98 -13.62 5.68
C ILE A 116 0.33 -14.31 5.25
N LEU A 117 1.20 -13.60 4.53
CA LEU A 117 2.48 -14.17 4.08
C LEU A 117 3.42 -14.52 5.24
N ASP A 118 3.49 -13.69 6.28
CA ASP A 118 4.31 -13.93 7.47
C ASP A 118 3.83 -15.17 8.25
N ARG A 119 2.50 -15.33 8.36
CA ARG A 119 1.87 -16.51 8.95
C ARG A 119 2.17 -17.78 8.14
N GLU A 120 2.13 -17.70 6.81
CA GLU A 120 2.50 -18.83 5.95
C GLU A 120 3.97 -19.23 6.12
N LEU A 121 4.88 -18.27 6.17
CA LEU A 121 6.31 -18.53 6.36
C LEU A 121 6.60 -19.13 7.74
N SER A 122 5.91 -18.67 8.77
CA SER A 122 6.03 -19.22 10.13
C SER A 122 5.60 -20.70 10.19
N HIS A 123 4.55 -21.08 9.45
CA HIS A 123 4.07 -22.46 9.42
C HIS A 123 5.04 -23.44 8.73
N LEU A 124 5.94 -22.97 7.87
CA LEU A 124 6.95 -23.81 7.21
C LEU A 124 8.14 -24.16 8.14
N GLY A 125 8.34 -23.41 9.22
CA GLY A 125 9.47 -23.59 10.14
C GLY A 125 9.24 -24.55 11.31
N GLU A 126 7.99 -24.92 11.60
CA GLU A 126 7.62 -25.62 12.85
C GLU A 126 7.08 -27.06 12.67
N SER A 127 7.05 -27.61 11.45
CA SER A 127 6.41 -28.92 11.20
C SER A 127 7.28 -30.12 11.63
N ASP A 128 7.31 -30.40 12.93
CA ASP A 128 7.55 -31.74 13.48
C ASP A 128 6.17 -32.37 13.77
N ASP A 129 5.86 -33.51 13.15
CA ASP A 129 4.71 -34.40 13.38
C ASP A 129 3.27 -34.06 12.86
N ASP A 130 2.82 -34.90 11.92
CA ASP A 130 1.53 -35.62 11.86
C ASP A 130 0.17 -34.94 11.48
N ASP A 131 0.11 -33.72 10.92
CA ASP A 131 -1.18 -33.16 10.42
C ASP A 131 -1.10 -32.44 9.06
N CYS A 132 -0.75 -33.20 8.01
CA CYS A 132 -0.65 -32.73 6.63
C CYS A 132 -2.01 -32.27 6.03
N ALA A 133 -3.14 -32.74 6.57
CA ALA A 133 -4.46 -32.35 6.07
C ALA A 133 -4.85 -30.94 6.53
N ARG A 134 -4.61 -30.60 7.81
CA ARG A 134 -4.98 -29.30 8.39
C ARG A 134 -4.15 -28.13 7.84
N THR A 135 -2.90 -28.39 7.47
CA THR A 135 -2.02 -27.41 6.81
C THR A 135 -2.45 -27.11 5.38
N HIS A 136 -2.87 -28.13 4.62
CA HIS A 136 -3.36 -27.98 3.25
C HIS A 136 -4.67 -27.16 3.15
N PHE A 137 -5.64 -27.37 4.05
CA PHE A 137 -6.87 -26.58 4.04
C PHE A 137 -6.64 -25.10 4.37
N LYS A 138 -5.71 -24.80 5.29
CA LYS A 138 -5.37 -23.42 5.65
C LYS A 138 -4.63 -22.68 4.52
N GLY A 139 -3.78 -23.38 3.77
CA GLY A 139 -3.13 -22.82 2.57
C GLY A 139 -4.13 -22.39 1.50
N LEU A 140 -5.17 -23.20 1.23
CA LEU A 140 -6.20 -22.84 0.24
C LEU A 140 -7.05 -21.63 0.65
N GLU A 141 -7.32 -21.44 1.94
CA GLU A 141 -8.04 -20.28 2.48
C GLU A 141 -7.22 -19.00 2.30
N ASN A 142 -5.94 -19.06 2.69
CA ASN A 142 -5.00 -17.94 2.51
C ASN A 142 -4.80 -17.56 1.03
N GLU A 143 -4.69 -18.53 0.12
CA GLU A 143 -4.57 -18.27 -1.32
C GLU A 143 -5.77 -17.50 -1.89
N SER A 144 -6.98 -17.82 -1.40
CA SER A 144 -8.21 -17.11 -1.76
C SER A 144 -8.21 -15.68 -1.22
N GLU A 145 -7.81 -15.49 0.05
CA GLU A 145 -7.70 -14.17 0.68
C GLU A 145 -6.66 -13.29 -0.04
N LEU A 146 -5.46 -13.81 -0.30
CA LEU A 146 -4.40 -13.11 -1.04
C LEU A 146 -4.85 -12.71 -2.45
N SER A 147 -5.60 -13.58 -3.13
CA SER A 147 -6.16 -13.27 -4.45
C SER A 147 -7.14 -12.09 -4.40
N GLN A 148 -7.97 -12.02 -3.35
CA GLN A 148 -8.91 -10.93 -3.14
C GLN A 148 -8.19 -9.63 -2.75
N ILE A 149 -7.24 -9.68 -1.83
CA ILE A 149 -6.42 -8.52 -1.43
C ILE A 149 -5.69 -7.96 -2.64
N ARG A 150 -5.11 -8.80 -3.50
CA ARG A 150 -4.49 -8.37 -4.75
C ARG A 150 -5.46 -7.62 -5.64
N TYR A 151 -6.68 -8.14 -5.85
CA TYR A 151 -7.70 -7.46 -6.64
C TYR A 151 -8.03 -6.07 -6.07
N CYS A 152 -8.12 -5.97 -4.74
CA CYS A 152 -8.31 -4.70 -4.04
C CYS A 152 -7.13 -3.74 -4.25
N ILE A 153 -5.88 -4.21 -4.14
CA ILE A 153 -4.67 -3.40 -4.39
C ILE A 153 -4.68 -2.83 -5.82
N VAL A 154 -4.92 -3.68 -6.82
CA VAL A 154 -4.99 -3.26 -8.24
C VAL A 154 -6.06 -2.19 -8.44
N SER A 155 -7.27 -2.44 -7.91
CA SER A 155 -8.39 -1.49 -7.97
C SER A 155 -8.04 -0.17 -7.30
N ASN A 156 -7.33 -0.21 -6.17
CA ASN A 156 -6.96 0.97 -5.42
C ASN A 156 -5.91 1.84 -6.16
N VAL A 157 -4.89 1.19 -6.74
CA VAL A 157 -3.90 1.86 -7.60
C VAL A 157 -4.55 2.43 -8.87
N ASP A 158 -5.48 1.70 -9.49
CA ASP A 158 -6.27 2.20 -10.63
C ASP A 158 -7.06 3.46 -10.26
N ASN A 159 -7.68 3.49 -9.08
CA ASN A 159 -8.44 4.65 -8.61
C ASN A 159 -7.54 5.86 -8.38
N LEU A 160 -6.33 5.68 -7.82
CA LEU A 160 -5.34 6.74 -7.69
C LEU A 160 -4.93 7.30 -9.06
N GLN A 161 -4.70 6.43 -10.05
CA GLN A 161 -4.36 6.86 -11.41
C GLN A 161 -5.51 7.62 -12.09
N ARG A 162 -6.77 7.20 -11.88
CA ARG A 162 -7.95 7.90 -12.40
C ARG A 162 -8.11 9.29 -11.80
N LEU A 163 -7.62 9.52 -10.58
CA LEU A 163 -7.64 10.83 -9.94
C LEU A 163 -6.60 11.80 -10.51
N ASN A 164 -5.66 11.38 -11.36
CA ASN A 164 -4.62 12.27 -11.91
C ASN A 164 -5.20 13.55 -12.54
N GLN A 165 -6.27 13.45 -13.34
CA GLN A 165 -6.91 14.64 -13.92
C GLN A 165 -7.52 15.57 -12.87
N SER A 166 -8.14 14.99 -11.84
CA SER A 166 -8.69 15.75 -10.71
C SER A 166 -7.60 16.42 -9.88
N ILE A 167 -6.44 15.75 -9.75
CA ILE A 167 -5.26 16.27 -9.05
C ILE A 167 -4.67 17.43 -9.84
N GLU A 168 -4.41 17.26 -11.14
CA GLU A 168 -3.92 18.31 -12.02
C GLU A 168 -4.83 19.54 -11.99
N TRP A 169 -6.14 19.33 -12.05
CA TRP A 169 -7.12 20.41 -11.95
C TRP A 169 -7.09 21.09 -10.59
N GLY A 170 -6.99 20.31 -9.50
CA GLY A 170 -6.86 20.83 -8.14
C GLY A 170 -5.61 21.71 -7.97
N ILE A 171 -4.47 21.25 -8.47
CA ILE A 171 -3.19 21.98 -8.46
C ILE A 171 -3.30 23.26 -9.28
N ALA A 172 -3.87 23.18 -10.49
CA ALA A 172 -4.07 24.35 -11.36
C ALA A 172 -4.97 25.40 -10.68
N LYS A 173 -6.04 24.96 -10.03
CA LYS A 173 -6.91 25.85 -9.26
C LYS A 173 -6.14 26.54 -8.14
N THR A 174 -5.35 25.82 -7.35
CA THR A 174 -4.52 26.40 -6.29
C THR A 174 -3.59 27.49 -6.85
N ARG A 175 -2.94 27.24 -7.99
CA ARG A 175 -2.04 28.20 -8.67
C ARG A 175 -2.77 29.45 -9.19
N LEU A 176 -3.99 29.31 -9.69
CA LEU A 176 -4.79 30.45 -10.19
C LEU A 176 -5.33 31.34 -9.07
N THR A 177 -5.51 30.78 -7.88
CA THR A 177 -6.10 31.52 -6.74
C THR A 177 -5.04 32.24 -5.89
N MET A 178 -3.76 31.99 -6.13
CA MET A 178 -2.63 32.70 -5.50
C MET A 178 -2.19 33.82 -6.45
N PRO A 179 -2.53 35.10 -6.20
CA PRO A 179 -1.96 36.20 -6.96
C PRO A 179 -0.44 36.20 -6.71
N GLY A 180 0.35 36.29 -7.78
CA GLY A 180 1.80 36.45 -7.66
C GLY A 180 2.18 37.67 -6.79
N PRO A 181 3.37 37.64 -6.16
CA PRO A 181 3.85 38.74 -5.31
C PRO A 181 3.97 40.08 -6.04
#